data_AF-A0A4Q7WZ87-F1
#
_entry.id   AF-A0A4Q7WZ87-F1
#
_cell.length_a   1.000
_cell.length_b   1.000
_cell.length_c   1.000
_cell.angle_alpha   90.00
_cell.angle_beta   90.00
_cell.angle_gamma   90.00
#
_symmetry.space_group_name_H-M   'P 1'
#
loop_
_entity.id
_entity.type
_entity.pdbx_description
1 polymer ?
#
loop_
_entity_poly.entity_id
_entity_poly.type
_entity_poly.pdbx_seq_one_letter_code
_entity_poly.pdbx_strand_id
1 'polypeptide(L)'
;MSVTVDPTGGGTATHPGPPHARPPHSGRRRTGAVLALARFETRELLLQIPVLVFLALYAGVVAVQMTHYDGMDDYPVLHTVDRDTQPAPLLLALALLVCTNAAALRSRKHGTVQQFDTLAMEPWRRDLAHLLSVLPFAALTAVAVGVRFAREALKPGAIGHGSLGELAVGPLTVLLAGVLGVVLARVVPTPFAPILFVVAAYLLVVIASAAAGAGGEGLGRLSPVLFSGNAGGDPVPADLLGRPAGWHALYVLGLCAVLACAALLRSGGRTGALKAVTALALTATVAGALGQGLRDTAALEAARRTASTSPQKVQTCTTAGGSTYCSFPDWESVRDDWAEVVERVRSSAGGTAANTALTVRQRIDATGDIEADAALTPSGTPGEVTVGTRWGGNRVPEFAVGVATVLVAGREDATMHGLCGARGITAMWLVLATDPTPRATFRNVRLDDSDSGPAQVLAPTEGLSLTAQQTTVVQELLARPRAEISPRVKANWRKLTSAQTSTAEAAELLGVAAPKGAEQCEE
;
A
#
# COMPACT_ATOMS: atom_id res chain seq x y z
N MET A 1 -36.23 -0.15 111.85
CA MET A 1 -36.70 0.09 110.47
C MET A 1 -35.48 0.00 109.57
N SER A 2 -35.38 -0.82 108.53
CA SER A 2 -36.17 -1.93 107.97
C SER A 2 -35.21 -2.63 106.99
N VAL A 3 -35.07 -3.96 107.10
CA VAL A 3 -35.52 -4.97 106.10
C VAL A 3 -34.72 -4.94 104.79
N THR A 4 -33.76 -5.86 104.61
CA THR A 4 -33.81 -7.11 103.80
C THR A 4 -34.30 -6.96 102.35
N VAL A 5 -33.55 -7.54 101.40
CA VAL A 5 -34.00 -8.56 100.42
C VAL A 5 -32.86 -8.79 99.41
N ASP A 6 -32.51 -10.06 99.23
CA ASP A 6 -31.92 -10.62 98.00
C ASP A 6 -33.00 -11.56 97.44
N PRO A 7 -33.26 -11.63 96.11
CA PRO A 7 -32.85 -12.86 95.42
C PRO A 7 -32.59 -12.76 93.89
N THR A 8 -31.68 -13.61 93.43
CA THR A 8 -31.66 -14.41 92.18
C THR A 8 -32.42 -13.95 90.92
N GLY A 9 -31.72 -13.95 89.77
CA GLY A 9 -32.32 -14.34 88.48
C GLY A 9 -31.70 -13.71 87.23
N GLY A 10 -31.29 -14.55 86.27
CA GLY A 10 -31.16 -14.15 84.86
C GLY A 10 -29.79 -14.39 84.23
N GLY A 11 -29.49 -15.65 83.90
CA GLY A 11 -28.43 -15.96 82.94
C GLY A 11 -28.83 -15.47 81.55
N THR A 12 -28.19 -14.41 81.06
CA THR A 12 -28.26 -13.97 79.67
C THR A 12 -27.29 -14.81 78.83
N ALA A 13 -27.85 -15.77 78.09
CA ALA A 13 -27.16 -16.42 77.00
C ALA A 13 -26.81 -15.37 75.94
N THR A 14 -25.53 -15.02 75.83
CA THR A 14 -24.98 -14.24 74.72
C THR A 14 -25.02 -15.10 73.46
N HIS A 15 -26.04 -14.92 72.64
CA HIS A 15 -26.03 -15.41 71.26
C HIS A 15 -24.81 -14.80 70.54
N PRO A 16 -23.87 -15.60 70.00
CA PRO A 16 -22.89 -15.07 69.07
C PRO A 16 -23.64 -14.57 67.84
N GLY A 17 -23.58 -13.26 67.59
CA GLY A 17 -24.11 -12.68 66.36
C GLY A 17 -23.55 -13.42 65.15
N PRO A 18 -24.35 -13.65 64.09
CA PRO A 18 -23.89 -14.37 62.92
C PRO A 18 -22.62 -13.70 62.40
N PRO A 19 -21.59 -14.47 62.00
CA PRO A 19 -20.36 -13.90 61.50
C PRO A 19 -20.72 -12.99 60.32
N HIS A 20 -20.31 -11.71 60.39
CA HIS A 20 -20.38 -10.81 59.26
C HIS A 20 -19.67 -11.49 58.08
N ALA A 21 -20.47 -12.02 57.16
CA ALA A 21 -19.98 -12.55 55.90
C ALA A 21 -19.24 -11.38 55.22
N ARG A 22 -17.90 -11.47 55.17
CA ARG A 22 -17.08 -10.58 54.35
C ARG A 22 -17.72 -10.55 52.97
N PRO A 23 -18.18 -9.40 52.46
CA PRO A 23 -18.84 -9.37 51.16
C PRO A 23 -17.82 -9.85 50.12
N PRO A 24 -18.09 -10.99 49.45
CA PRO A 24 -17.22 -11.43 48.39
C PRO A 24 -17.48 -10.52 47.18
N HIS A 25 -16.41 -10.08 46.51
CA HIS A 25 -16.41 -9.54 45.14
C HIS A 25 -16.54 -8.01 44.93
N SER A 26 -15.89 -7.16 45.73
CA SER A 26 -15.78 -5.72 45.42
C SER A 26 -15.02 -5.45 44.10
N GLY A 27 -14.00 -6.25 43.76
CA GLY A 27 -13.22 -6.09 42.53
C GLY A 27 -13.98 -6.41 41.24
N ARG A 28 -14.76 -7.51 41.23
CA ARG A 28 -15.52 -7.97 40.05
C ARG A 28 -16.70 -7.05 39.70
N ARG A 29 -17.32 -6.43 40.71
CA ARG A 29 -18.36 -5.41 40.51
C ARG A 29 -17.79 -4.10 39.93
N ARG A 30 -16.58 -3.71 40.33
CA ARG A 30 -15.90 -2.50 39.84
C ARG A 30 -15.45 -2.61 38.38
N THR A 31 -14.92 -3.77 37.96
CA THR A 31 -14.56 -4.01 36.55
C THR A 31 -15.80 -4.10 35.67
N GLY A 32 -16.86 -4.75 36.16
CA GLY A 32 -18.16 -4.80 35.48
C GLY A 32 -18.74 -3.42 35.19
N ALA A 33 -18.65 -2.48 36.13
CA ALA A 33 -19.11 -1.10 35.95
C ALA A 33 -18.31 -0.33 34.87
N VAL A 34 -16.99 -0.49 34.84
CA VAL A 34 -16.14 0.11 33.79
C VAL A 34 -16.50 -0.44 32.41
N LEU A 35 -16.67 -1.76 32.28
CA LEU A 35 -17.03 -2.40 31.01
C LEU A 35 -18.45 -2.02 30.57
N ALA A 36 -19.40 -1.92 31.50
CA ALA A 36 -20.75 -1.46 31.20
C ALA A 36 -20.74 -0.01 30.68
N LEU A 37 -19.98 0.88 31.33
CA LEU A 37 -19.81 2.26 30.86
C LEU A 37 -19.08 2.32 29.52
N ALA A 38 -18.04 1.51 29.31
CA ALA A 38 -17.32 1.45 28.04
C ALA A 38 -18.25 1.02 26.89
N ARG A 39 -19.10 0.00 27.11
CA ARG A 39 -20.12 -0.42 26.13
C ARG A 39 -21.14 0.67 25.86
N PHE A 40 -21.60 1.37 26.90
CA PHE A 40 -22.49 2.51 26.75
C PHE A 40 -21.84 3.61 25.90
N GLU A 41 -20.61 4.01 26.22
CA GLU A 41 -19.90 5.04 25.47
C GLU A 41 -19.57 4.60 24.04
N THR A 42 -19.24 3.32 23.80
CA THR A 42 -19.09 2.79 22.44
C THR A 42 -20.38 2.95 21.64
N ARG A 43 -21.53 2.60 22.24
CA ARG A 43 -22.83 2.73 21.58
C ARG A 43 -23.16 4.20 21.31
N GLU A 44 -22.94 5.08 22.28
CA GLU A 44 -23.16 6.51 22.11
C GLU A 44 -22.26 7.09 21.02
N LEU A 45 -20.97 6.73 20.99
CA LEU A 45 -20.05 7.14 19.92
C LEU A 45 -20.52 6.65 18.56
N LEU A 46 -20.93 5.38 18.45
CA LEU A 46 -21.45 4.82 17.21
C LEU A 46 -22.68 5.56 16.70
N LEU A 47 -23.53 6.08 17.58
CA LEU A 47 -24.75 6.81 17.22
C LEU A 47 -24.51 8.29 16.91
N GLN A 48 -23.30 8.82 17.09
CA GLN A 48 -23.01 10.19 16.70
C GLN A 48 -22.97 10.33 15.18
N ILE A 49 -23.68 11.35 14.67
CA ILE A 49 -23.78 11.63 13.22
C ILE A 49 -22.40 11.65 12.54
N PRO A 50 -21.36 12.33 13.08
CA PRO A 50 -20.04 12.30 12.45
C PRO A 50 -19.46 10.88 12.37
N VAL A 51 -19.56 10.06 13.43
CA VAL A 51 -19.03 8.69 13.40
C VAL A 51 -19.76 7.85 12.36
N LEU A 52 -21.08 7.92 12.29
CA LEU A 52 -21.86 7.19 11.28
C LEU A 52 -21.49 7.61 9.86
N VAL A 53 -21.39 8.90 9.59
CA VAL A 53 -21.06 9.44 8.27
C VAL A 53 -19.65 9.02 7.85
N PHE A 54 -18.65 9.18 8.72
CA PHE A 54 -17.27 8.82 8.39
C PHE A 54 -17.05 7.30 8.35
N LEU A 55 -17.80 6.51 9.13
CA LEU A 55 -17.79 5.06 9.03
C LEU A 55 -18.41 4.59 7.71
N ALA A 56 -19.53 5.18 7.30
CA ALA A 56 -20.16 4.90 6.01
C ALA A 56 -19.25 5.32 4.83
N LEU A 57 -18.57 6.47 4.94
CA LEU A 57 -17.60 6.92 3.96
C LEU A 57 -16.41 5.98 3.88
N TYR A 58 -15.84 5.57 5.03
CA TYR A 58 -14.75 4.59 5.08
C TYR A 58 -15.17 3.26 4.43
N ALA A 59 -16.32 2.72 4.79
CA ALA A 59 -16.86 1.49 4.20
C ALA A 59 -17.12 1.65 2.69
N GLY A 60 -17.65 2.80 2.27
CA GLY A 60 -17.87 3.13 0.86
C GLY A 60 -16.57 3.20 0.06
N VAL A 61 -15.54 3.87 0.58
CA VAL A 61 -14.20 3.93 -0.04
C VAL A 61 -13.61 2.53 -0.16
N VAL A 62 -13.64 1.73 0.91
CA VAL A 62 -13.14 0.35 0.88
C VAL A 62 -13.94 -0.49 -0.13
N ALA A 63 -15.26 -0.35 -0.18
CA ALA A 63 -16.11 -1.06 -1.14
C ALA A 63 -15.80 -0.65 -2.58
N VAL A 64 -15.62 0.64 -2.86
CA VAL A 64 -15.26 1.15 -4.20
C VAL A 64 -13.90 0.61 -4.63
N GLN A 65 -12.89 0.69 -3.76
CA GLN A 65 -11.55 0.15 -4.00
C GLN A 65 -11.60 -1.36 -4.27
N MET A 66 -12.49 -2.07 -3.58
CA MET A 66 -12.75 -3.48 -3.81
C MET A 66 -13.49 -3.75 -5.13
N THR A 67 -14.22 -2.81 -5.70
CA THR A 67 -14.95 -3.02 -6.96
C THR A 67 -14.25 -2.50 -8.19
N HIS A 68 -13.21 -1.66 -8.02
CA HIS A 68 -12.39 -1.22 -9.13
C HIS A 68 -11.62 -2.43 -9.68
N TYR A 69 -11.63 -2.53 -11.01
CA TYR A 69 -10.94 -3.57 -11.77
C TYR A 69 -10.16 -2.86 -12.87
N ASP A 70 -8.86 -2.70 -12.67
CA ASP A 70 -7.91 -2.51 -13.75
C ASP A 70 -7.31 -3.88 -14.16
N GLY A 71 -6.64 -3.96 -15.31
CA GLY A 71 -6.08 -5.24 -15.75
C GLY A 71 -4.84 -5.69 -14.96
N MET A 72 -4.22 -4.80 -14.18
CA MET A 72 -3.11 -5.10 -13.26
C MET A 72 -3.62 -5.63 -11.91
N ASP A 73 -4.89 -5.45 -11.58
CA ASP A 73 -5.49 -5.94 -10.34
C ASP A 73 -5.40 -7.47 -10.20
N ASP A 74 -5.21 -8.22 -11.28
CA ASP A 74 -4.97 -9.67 -11.22
C ASP A 74 -3.61 -10.02 -10.59
N TYR A 75 -2.69 -9.05 -10.53
CA TYR A 75 -1.31 -9.19 -10.07
C TYR A 75 -0.96 -8.19 -8.96
N PRO A 76 -1.66 -8.22 -7.81
CA PRO A 76 -1.39 -7.28 -6.73
C PRO A 76 -0.01 -7.51 -6.12
N VAL A 77 0.75 -6.44 -5.92
CA VAL A 77 2.02 -6.49 -5.19
C VAL A 77 1.76 -6.29 -3.69
N LEU A 78 1.90 -7.35 -2.90
CA LEU A 78 1.32 -7.41 -1.55
C LEU A 78 1.93 -6.41 -0.54
N HIS A 79 3.21 -6.07 -0.68
CA HIS A 79 3.85 -5.04 0.15
C HIS A 79 3.52 -3.60 -0.29
N THR A 80 2.83 -3.43 -1.41
CA THR A 80 2.20 -2.17 -1.81
C THR A 80 0.76 -2.14 -1.28
N VAL A 81 0.04 -3.24 -1.44
CA VAL A 81 -1.35 -3.39 -0.96
C VAL A 81 -1.47 -3.14 0.54
N ASP A 82 -0.56 -3.67 1.36
CA ASP A 82 -0.61 -3.46 2.82
C ASP A 82 -0.48 -1.98 3.22
N ARG A 83 0.40 -1.22 2.55
CA ARG A 83 0.60 0.22 2.71
C ARG A 83 -0.60 1.02 2.21
N ASP A 84 -1.22 0.59 1.12
CA ASP A 84 -2.42 1.23 0.57
C ASP A 84 -3.68 1.06 1.45
N THR A 85 -3.60 0.26 2.52
CA THR A 85 -4.67 0.18 3.53
C THR A 85 -4.64 1.32 4.55
N GLN A 86 -3.55 2.08 4.63
CA GLN A 86 -3.31 3.08 5.69
C GLN A 86 -4.08 4.41 5.53
N PRO A 87 -4.31 4.96 4.32
CA PRO A 87 -4.94 6.28 4.20
C PRO A 87 -6.44 6.30 4.57
N ALA A 88 -7.22 5.29 4.15
CA ALA A 88 -8.67 5.30 4.33
C ALA A 88 -9.14 5.35 5.81
N PRO A 89 -8.51 4.63 6.75
CA PRO A 89 -8.81 4.73 8.18
C PRO A 89 -8.69 6.13 8.79
N LEU A 90 -7.95 7.06 8.18
CA LEU A 90 -7.83 8.44 8.66
C LEU A 90 -9.17 9.17 8.72
N LEU A 91 -10.11 8.81 7.83
CA LEU A 91 -11.48 9.32 7.83
C LEU A 91 -12.18 9.02 9.17
N LEU A 92 -12.13 7.75 9.60
CA LEU A 92 -12.71 7.33 10.88
C LEU A 92 -11.92 7.89 12.06
N ALA A 93 -10.60 7.96 11.96
CA ALA A 93 -9.73 8.53 12.99
C ALA A 93 -10.10 9.99 13.32
N LEU A 94 -10.36 10.82 12.30
CA LEU A 94 -10.78 12.22 12.47
C LEU A 94 -12.10 12.32 13.23
N ALA A 95 -13.10 11.51 12.87
CA ALA A 95 -14.38 11.48 13.56
C ALA A 95 -14.22 11.06 15.02
N LEU A 96 -13.43 10.01 15.31
CA LEU A 96 -13.20 9.55 16.67
C LEU A 96 -12.45 10.58 17.52
N LEU A 97 -11.44 11.27 16.97
CA LEU A 97 -10.72 12.34 17.68
C LEU A 97 -11.69 13.40 18.24
N VAL A 98 -12.62 13.86 17.40
CA VAL A 98 -13.62 14.87 17.78
C VAL A 98 -14.65 14.30 18.74
N CYS A 99 -15.19 13.12 18.44
CA CYS A 99 -16.31 12.53 19.15
C CYS A 99 -15.92 12.02 20.55
N THR A 100 -14.72 11.44 20.72
CA THR A 100 -14.23 11.02 22.04
C THR A 100 -13.88 12.21 22.92
N ASN A 101 -13.37 13.31 22.35
CA ASN A 101 -13.17 14.56 23.06
C ASN A 101 -14.51 15.13 23.57
N ALA A 102 -15.50 15.23 22.69
CA ALA A 102 -16.84 15.71 23.04
C ALA A 102 -17.50 14.82 24.12
N ALA A 103 -17.39 13.49 23.99
CA ALA A 103 -17.90 12.55 24.99
C ALA A 103 -17.21 12.73 26.35
N ALA A 104 -15.89 12.86 26.38
CA ALA A 104 -15.13 13.08 27.60
C ALA A 104 -15.39 14.46 28.25
N LEU A 105 -15.85 15.45 27.48
CA LEU A 105 -16.29 16.77 27.98
C LEU A 105 -17.79 16.85 28.30
N ARG A 106 -18.58 15.81 27.99
CA ARG A 106 -20.05 15.82 28.10
C ARG A 106 -20.54 16.26 29.48
N SER A 107 -19.95 15.71 30.55
CA SER A 107 -20.34 16.02 31.93
C SER A 107 -20.05 17.48 32.32
N ARG A 108 -18.94 18.05 31.82
CA ARG A 108 -18.63 19.48 32.00
C ARG A 108 -19.58 20.37 31.22
N LYS A 109 -19.84 20.03 29.95
CA LYS A 109 -20.73 20.79 29.07
C LYS A 109 -22.15 20.91 29.64
N HIS A 110 -22.66 19.85 30.26
CA HIS A 110 -23.99 19.83 30.85
C HIS A 110 -24.03 20.20 32.34
N GLY A 111 -22.91 20.63 32.93
CA GLY A 111 -22.86 21.02 34.35
C GLY A 111 -23.12 19.87 35.33
N THR A 112 -23.02 18.62 34.90
CA THR A 112 -23.36 17.43 35.70
C THR A 112 -22.19 16.87 36.50
N VAL A 113 -21.01 17.50 36.47
CA VAL A 113 -19.79 17.04 37.15
C VAL A 113 -20.03 16.76 38.64
N GLN A 114 -20.69 17.68 39.34
CA GLN A 114 -21.00 17.55 40.78
C GLN A 114 -21.91 16.35 41.08
N GLN A 115 -22.84 16.03 40.17
CA GLN A 115 -23.71 14.86 40.29
C GLN A 115 -22.90 13.57 40.10
N PHE A 116 -21.97 13.55 39.14
CA PHE A 116 -21.05 12.42 38.93
C PHE A 116 -20.04 12.23 40.07
N ASP A 117 -19.71 13.28 40.81
CA ASP A 117 -18.81 13.21 41.97
C ASP A 117 -19.45 12.54 43.19
N THR A 118 -20.78 12.47 43.24
CA THR A 118 -21.52 11.69 44.26
C THR A 118 -21.63 10.19 43.92
N LEU A 119 -21.32 9.80 42.67
CA LEU A 119 -21.37 8.39 42.25
C LEU A 119 -20.15 7.61 42.74
N ALA A 120 -20.33 6.32 43.02
CA ALA A 120 -19.28 5.42 43.52
C ALA A 120 -18.10 5.15 42.54
N MET A 121 -18.07 5.80 41.38
CA MET A 121 -17.08 5.56 40.33
C MET A 121 -16.03 6.67 40.28
N GLU A 122 -14.81 6.30 40.65
CA GLU A 122 -13.61 7.15 40.64
C GLU A 122 -13.38 7.78 39.24
N PRO A 123 -12.93 9.05 39.15
CA PRO A 123 -12.78 9.76 37.87
C PRO A 123 -11.90 9.03 36.84
N TRP A 124 -10.76 8.47 37.24
CA TRP A 124 -9.88 7.71 36.33
C TRP A 124 -10.55 6.45 35.74
N ARG A 125 -11.53 5.85 36.43
CA ARG A 125 -12.27 4.69 35.90
C ARG A 125 -13.23 5.08 34.79
N ARG A 126 -13.78 6.30 34.84
CA ARG A 126 -14.63 6.85 33.78
C ARG A 126 -13.79 7.09 32.53
N ASP A 127 -12.57 7.57 32.70
CA ASP A 127 -11.62 7.77 31.60
C ASP A 127 -11.17 6.46 30.99
N LEU A 128 -10.92 5.46 31.84
CA LEU A 128 -10.66 4.11 31.37
C LEU A 128 -11.83 3.59 30.52
N ALA A 129 -13.08 3.89 30.87
CA ALA A 129 -14.23 3.51 30.06
C ALA A 129 -14.24 4.21 28.70
N HIS A 130 -13.95 5.53 28.63
CA HIS A 130 -13.82 6.25 27.36
C HIS A 130 -12.64 5.77 26.50
N LEU A 131 -11.53 5.36 27.11
CA LEU A 131 -10.39 4.78 26.39
C LEU A 131 -10.76 3.40 25.83
N LEU A 132 -11.41 2.55 26.64
CA LEU A 132 -11.88 1.23 26.21
C LEU A 132 -12.95 1.31 25.13
N SER A 133 -13.75 2.38 25.10
CA SER A 133 -14.82 2.52 24.10
C SER A 133 -14.31 2.71 22.67
N VAL A 134 -13.03 3.03 22.48
CA VAL A 134 -12.36 3.18 21.17
C VAL A 134 -11.94 1.83 20.58
N LEU A 135 -11.65 0.83 21.42
CA LEU A 135 -11.13 -0.47 20.98
C LEU A 135 -12.00 -1.16 19.92
N PRO A 136 -13.35 -1.15 19.99
CA PRO A 136 -14.18 -1.76 18.96
C PRO A 136 -14.01 -1.12 17.58
N PHE A 137 -13.73 0.19 17.49
CA PHE A 137 -13.53 0.87 16.21
C PHE A 137 -12.15 0.53 15.60
N ALA A 138 -11.11 0.43 16.43
CA ALA A 138 -9.81 -0.06 16.00
C ALA A 138 -9.88 -1.52 15.53
N ALA A 139 -10.62 -2.37 16.26
CA ALA A 139 -10.85 -3.77 15.87
C ALA A 139 -11.65 -3.88 14.55
N LEU A 140 -12.70 -3.07 14.38
CA LEU A 140 -13.46 -3.03 13.13
C LEU A 140 -12.58 -2.61 11.95
N THR A 141 -11.71 -1.62 12.16
CA THR A 141 -10.72 -1.18 11.17
C THR A 141 -9.75 -2.31 10.83
N ALA A 142 -9.26 -3.06 11.83
CA ALA A 142 -8.38 -4.20 11.62
C ALA A 142 -9.05 -5.32 10.82
N VAL A 143 -10.34 -5.57 11.07
CA VAL A 143 -11.12 -6.53 10.27
C VAL A 143 -11.26 -6.04 8.83
N ALA A 144 -11.62 -4.77 8.60
CA ALA A 144 -11.78 -4.23 7.26
C ALA A 144 -10.45 -4.26 6.47
N VAL A 145 -9.34 -3.87 7.11
CA VAL A 145 -7.98 -3.97 6.53
C VAL A 145 -7.61 -5.43 6.23
N GLY A 146 -7.85 -6.34 7.18
CA GLY A 146 -7.56 -7.76 7.01
C GLY A 146 -8.38 -8.41 5.88
N VAL A 147 -9.68 -8.09 5.77
CA VAL A 147 -10.53 -8.56 4.67
C VAL A 147 -10.07 -8.03 3.32
N ARG A 148 -9.74 -6.73 3.25
CA ARG A 148 -9.20 -6.12 2.02
C ARG A 148 -7.90 -6.79 1.60
N PHE A 149 -6.93 -6.91 2.50
CA PHE A 149 -5.64 -7.53 2.20
C PHE A 149 -5.78 -9.01 1.85
N ALA A 150 -6.60 -9.76 2.60
CA ALA A 150 -6.81 -11.18 2.34
C ALA A 150 -7.41 -11.43 0.96
N ARG A 151 -8.32 -10.57 0.49
CA ARG A 151 -8.85 -10.68 -0.87
C ARG A 151 -7.76 -10.56 -1.92
N GLU A 152 -6.86 -9.58 -1.79
CA GLU A 152 -5.76 -9.37 -2.73
C GLU A 152 -4.73 -10.51 -2.66
N ALA A 153 -4.39 -10.96 -1.45
CA ALA A 153 -3.46 -12.07 -1.23
C ALA A 153 -3.99 -13.43 -1.74
N LEU A 154 -5.31 -13.58 -1.92
CA LEU A 154 -5.92 -14.78 -2.46
C LEU A 154 -6.02 -14.77 -4.00
N LYS A 155 -5.63 -13.67 -4.67
CA LYS A 155 -5.57 -13.65 -6.14
C LYS A 155 -4.44 -14.56 -6.63
N PRO A 156 -4.65 -15.39 -7.66
CA PRO A 156 -3.63 -16.31 -8.16
C PRO A 156 -2.33 -15.62 -8.58
N GLY A 157 -2.42 -14.40 -9.10
CA GLY A 157 -1.28 -13.60 -9.54
C GLY A 157 -0.62 -12.75 -8.45
N ALA A 158 -0.97 -12.92 -7.17
CA ALA A 158 -0.38 -12.12 -6.10
C ALA A 158 1.15 -12.25 -6.04
N ILE A 159 1.83 -11.11 -5.86
CA ILE A 159 3.29 -10.98 -5.93
C ILE A 159 3.85 -10.61 -4.55
N GLY A 160 4.91 -11.30 -4.14
CA GLY A 160 5.62 -11.04 -2.88
C GLY A 160 4.80 -11.37 -1.62
N HIS A 161 5.01 -10.59 -0.56
CA HIS A 161 4.37 -10.78 0.74
C HIS A 161 3.97 -9.46 1.38
N GLY A 162 3.00 -9.48 2.30
CA GLY A 162 2.63 -8.33 3.12
C GLY A 162 3.33 -8.30 4.49
N SER A 163 3.26 -7.14 5.14
CA SER A 163 3.81 -6.87 6.46
C SER A 163 2.70 -6.66 7.48
N LEU A 164 2.70 -7.46 8.55
CA LEU A 164 1.78 -7.26 9.68
C LEU A 164 1.97 -5.89 10.35
N GLY A 165 3.19 -5.34 10.30
CA GLY A 165 3.48 -4.01 10.81
C GLY A 165 2.75 -2.93 10.01
N GLU A 166 2.77 -3.02 8.68
CA GLU A 166 2.10 -2.05 7.79
C GLU A 166 0.57 -2.17 7.91
N LEU A 167 0.03 -3.39 7.97
CA LEU A 167 -1.40 -3.63 8.18
C LEU A 167 -1.91 -3.13 9.53
N ALA A 168 -1.04 -3.10 10.55
CA ALA A 168 -1.41 -2.61 11.88
C ALA A 168 -1.52 -1.07 11.95
N VAL A 169 -0.90 -0.32 11.03
CA VAL A 169 -0.83 1.15 11.10
C VAL A 169 -2.24 1.76 11.08
N GLY A 170 -3.08 1.42 10.11
CA GLY A 170 -4.45 1.96 10.00
C GLY A 170 -5.28 1.82 11.30
N PRO A 171 -5.43 0.60 11.85
CA PRO A 171 -6.09 0.37 13.13
C PRO A 171 -5.46 1.12 14.32
N LEU A 172 -4.13 1.18 14.37
CA LEU A 172 -3.40 1.90 15.43
C LEU A 172 -3.59 3.41 15.32
N THR A 173 -3.71 3.97 14.12
CA THR A 173 -4.03 5.39 13.91
C THR A 173 -5.43 5.73 14.40
N VAL A 174 -6.43 4.86 14.14
CA VAL A 174 -7.79 5.00 14.67
C VAL A 174 -7.80 4.97 16.21
N LEU A 175 -7.04 4.03 16.80
CA LEU A 175 -6.86 3.94 18.25
C LEU A 175 -6.21 5.20 18.82
N LEU A 176 -5.10 5.65 18.22
CA LEU A 176 -4.35 6.82 18.63
C LEU A 176 -5.22 8.07 18.63
N ALA A 177 -6.02 8.29 17.59
CA ALA A 177 -6.92 9.42 17.47
C ALA A 177 -7.99 9.43 18.56
N GLY A 178 -8.60 8.27 18.85
CA GLY A 178 -9.57 8.15 19.93
C GLY A 178 -8.96 8.43 21.32
N VAL A 179 -7.75 7.91 21.58
CA VAL A 179 -7.00 8.17 22.83
C VAL A 179 -6.62 9.65 22.95
N LEU A 180 -6.13 10.27 21.87
CA LEU A 180 -5.81 11.69 21.81
C LEU A 180 -7.03 12.56 22.13
N GLY A 181 -8.21 12.23 21.62
CA GLY A 181 -9.44 12.97 21.92
C GLY A 181 -9.75 12.99 23.42
N VAL A 182 -9.57 11.86 24.10
CA VAL A 182 -9.70 11.75 25.56
C VAL A 182 -8.63 12.57 26.28
N VAL A 183 -7.35 12.48 25.87
CA VAL A 183 -6.25 13.26 26.47
C VAL A 183 -6.50 14.76 26.32
N LEU A 184 -6.86 15.22 25.12
CA LEU A 184 -7.15 16.62 24.84
C LEU A 184 -8.26 17.15 25.74
N ALA A 185 -9.32 16.37 25.99
CA ALA A 185 -10.39 16.75 26.91
C ALA A 185 -9.92 16.97 28.36
N ARG A 186 -8.76 16.44 28.75
CA ARG A 186 -8.17 16.58 30.09
C ARG A 186 -7.07 17.61 30.18
N VAL A 187 -6.41 17.90 29.06
CA VAL A 187 -5.35 18.91 29.02
C VAL A 187 -5.94 20.28 28.69
N VAL A 188 -6.79 20.35 27.68
CA VAL A 188 -7.42 21.60 27.20
C VAL A 188 -8.93 21.37 27.16
N PRO A 189 -9.68 21.70 28.24
CA PRO A 189 -11.10 21.36 28.38
C PRO A 189 -12.01 22.28 27.54
N THR A 190 -11.71 22.41 26.25
CA THR A 190 -12.45 23.19 25.26
C THR A 190 -12.92 22.28 24.13
N PRO A 191 -14.16 22.44 23.62
CA PRO A 191 -14.66 21.66 22.50
C PRO A 191 -13.88 21.91 21.19
N PHE A 192 -13.11 23.01 21.11
CA PHE A 192 -12.30 23.34 19.94
C PHE A 192 -10.93 22.65 19.93
N ALA A 193 -10.53 21.96 21.02
CA ALA A 193 -9.21 21.36 21.14
C ALA A 193 -8.87 20.37 20.00
N PRO A 194 -9.77 19.48 19.55
CA PRO A 194 -9.51 18.60 18.41
C PRO A 194 -9.18 19.35 17.12
N ILE A 195 -9.92 20.42 16.81
CA ILE A 195 -9.75 21.20 15.58
C ILE A 195 -8.39 21.92 15.62
N LEU A 196 -8.09 22.60 16.72
CA LEU A 196 -6.81 23.28 16.92
C LEU A 196 -5.64 22.29 16.86
N PHE A 197 -5.81 21.08 17.42
CA PHE A 197 -4.81 20.03 17.33
C PHE A 197 -4.56 19.59 15.89
N VAL A 198 -5.62 19.34 15.10
CA VAL A 198 -5.47 18.95 13.69
C VAL A 198 -4.79 20.04 12.87
N VAL A 199 -5.17 21.30 13.06
CA VAL A 199 -4.54 22.44 12.37
C VAL A 199 -3.06 22.55 12.76
N ALA A 200 -2.74 22.50 14.05
CA ALA A 200 -1.36 22.57 14.52
C ALA A 200 -0.52 21.38 14.03
N ALA A 201 -1.07 20.16 14.05
CA ALA A 201 -0.41 18.96 13.55
C ALA A 201 -0.15 19.04 12.04
N TYR A 202 -1.13 19.50 11.26
CA TYR A 202 -0.97 19.71 9.83
C TYR A 202 0.13 20.75 9.54
N LEU A 203 0.10 21.91 10.20
CA LEU A 203 1.14 22.93 10.06
C LEU A 203 2.51 22.40 10.45
N LEU A 204 2.62 21.64 11.54
CA LEU A 204 3.87 21.01 11.96
C LEU A 204 4.39 20.05 10.89
N VAL A 205 3.53 19.21 10.29
CA VAL A 205 3.90 18.29 9.22
C VAL A 205 4.39 19.06 7.99
N VAL A 206 3.68 20.11 7.58
CA VAL A 206 4.07 20.95 6.43
C VAL A 206 5.41 21.65 6.69
N ILE A 207 5.59 22.26 7.87
CA ILE A 207 6.83 22.94 8.25
C ILE A 207 7.98 21.94 8.36
N ALA A 208 7.76 20.78 8.97
CA ALA A 208 8.76 19.73 9.10
C ALA A 208 9.18 19.18 7.73
N SER A 209 8.23 19.00 6.81
CA SER A 209 8.49 18.57 5.43
C SER A 209 9.27 19.62 4.63
N ALA A 210 8.95 20.90 4.81
CA ALA A 210 9.68 22.00 4.17
C ALA A 210 11.10 22.18 4.74
N ALA A 211 11.27 22.03 6.06
CA ALA A 211 12.57 22.14 6.73
C ALA A 211 13.48 20.92 6.50
N ALA A 212 12.89 19.76 6.19
CA ALA A 212 13.57 18.51 5.91
C ALA A 212 14.38 18.54 4.60
N GLY A 213 13.96 19.30 3.58
CA GLY A 213 14.51 19.15 2.22
C GLY A 213 14.33 17.73 1.66
N ALA A 214 14.85 17.46 0.46
CA ALA A 214 14.73 16.14 -0.22
C ALA A 214 15.42 14.95 0.51
N GLY A 215 16.01 15.18 1.69
CA GLY A 215 16.70 14.16 2.48
C GLY A 215 16.45 14.24 3.99
N GLY A 216 15.36 14.86 4.44
CA GLY A 216 15.18 15.15 5.88
C GLY A 216 14.65 13.98 6.69
N GLU A 217 15.61 13.22 7.21
CA GLU A 217 15.49 11.98 7.97
C GLU A 217 14.95 12.08 9.42
N GLY A 218 14.62 13.28 9.92
CA GLY A 218 14.40 13.49 11.36
C GLY A 218 12.96 13.29 11.84
N LEU A 219 12.18 14.38 11.82
CA LEU A 219 10.87 14.45 12.48
C LEU A 219 9.75 13.73 11.72
N GLY A 220 9.87 13.59 10.39
CA GLY A 220 8.90 12.88 9.57
C GLY A 220 8.79 11.38 9.91
N ARG A 221 9.89 10.76 10.36
CA ARG A 221 9.94 9.34 10.75
C ARG A 221 9.11 9.02 12.00
N LEU A 222 8.91 10.02 12.87
CA LEU A 222 8.10 9.88 14.08
C LEU A 222 6.63 10.23 13.83
N SER A 223 6.26 10.62 12.60
CA SER A 223 4.86 10.88 12.27
C SER A 223 4.06 9.60 12.48
N PRO A 224 3.04 9.58 13.36
CA PRO A 224 2.19 8.41 13.57
C PRO A 224 1.21 8.17 12.41
N VAL A 225 1.17 9.10 11.46
CA VAL A 225 0.45 9.00 10.20
C VAL A 225 1.48 9.04 9.09
N LEU A 226 1.65 7.92 8.40
CA LEU A 226 2.45 7.86 7.19
C LEU A 226 1.61 8.43 6.05
N PHE A 227 1.87 9.67 5.68
CA PHE A 227 1.46 10.14 4.37
C PHE A 227 2.46 9.54 3.39
N SER A 228 2.06 8.49 2.68
CA SER A 228 2.89 7.92 1.61
C SER A 228 3.19 9.01 0.60
N GLY A 229 4.45 9.43 0.52
CA GLY A 229 4.98 9.98 -0.73
C GLY A 229 4.92 8.86 -1.76
N ASN A 230 4.29 9.15 -2.90
CA ASN A 230 4.27 8.33 -4.12
C ASN A 230 3.74 6.89 -3.95
N ALA A 231 2.44 6.74 -3.67
CA ALA A 231 1.72 5.46 -3.88
C ALA A 231 1.46 5.16 -5.37
N GLY A 232 2.18 5.82 -6.29
CA GLY A 232 1.91 5.82 -7.72
C GLY A 232 3.08 5.38 -8.58
N GLY A 233 4.27 5.10 -8.04
CA GLY A 233 5.41 4.63 -8.82
C GLY A 233 5.65 3.13 -8.77
N ASP A 234 6.64 2.66 -9.52
CA ASP A 234 6.89 1.23 -9.73
C ASP A 234 7.27 0.52 -8.41
N PRO A 235 6.58 -0.57 -8.03
CA PRO A 235 6.93 -1.32 -6.83
C PRO A 235 8.38 -1.79 -6.84
N VAL A 236 9.01 -1.87 -5.68
CA VAL A 236 10.37 -2.41 -5.54
C VAL A 236 10.37 -3.57 -4.54
N PRO A 237 11.32 -4.52 -4.61
CA PRO A 237 11.43 -5.59 -3.62
C PRO A 237 11.31 -5.09 -2.18
N ALA A 238 10.57 -5.81 -1.35
CA ALA A 238 10.17 -5.34 -0.02
C ALA A 238 11.37 -4.96 0.87
N ASP A 239 12.48 -5.69 0.74
CA ASP A 239 13.72 -5.44 1.46
C ASP A 239 14.40 -4.11 1.10
N LEU A 240 14.10 -3.55 -0.08
CA LEU A 240 14.66 -2.28 -0.56
C LEU A 240 13.84 -1.07 -0.10
N LEU A 241 12.61 -1.24 0.39
CA LEU A 241 11.78 -0.14 0.90
C LEU A 241 12.42 0.56 2.09
N GLY A 242 13.19 -0.17 2.89
CA GLY A 242 13.86 0.39 4.07
C GLY A 242 12.93 0.78 5.21
N ARG A 243 11.64 0.45 5.13
CA ARG A 243 10.64 0.82 6.14
C ARG A 243 10.58 -0.22 7.27
N PRO A 244 10.90 0.14 8.52
CA PRO A 244 10.83 -0.77 9.65
C PRO A 244 9.40 -0.83 10.21
N ALA A 245 8.46 -1.34 9.43
CA ALA A 245 7.02 -1.34 9.73
C ALA A 245 6.68 -1.88 11.12
N GLY A 246 7.34 -2.97 11.54
CA GLY A 246 7.15 -3.54 12.87
C GLY A 246 7.57 -2.61 14.02
N TRP A 247 8.69 -1.89 13.86
CA TRP A 247 9.15 -0.90 14.84
C TRP A 247 8.23 0.32 14.88
N HIS A 248 7.73 0.74 13.71
CA HIS A 248 6.74 1.82 13.63
C HIS A 248 5.43 1.43 14.34
N ALA A 249 4.88 0.24 14.06
CA ALA A 249 3.69 -0.25 14.73
C ALA A 249 3.89 -0.37 16.25
N LEU A 250 5.06 -0.85 16.71
CA LEU A 250 5.40 -0.90 18.13
C LEU A 250 5.46 0.50 18.75
N TYR A 251 6.07 1.47 18.06
CA TYR A 251 6.13 2.87 18.47
C TYR A 251 4.73 3.46 18.63
N VAL A 252 3.86 3.32 17.63
CA VAL A 252 2.49 3.88 17.66
C VAL A 252 1.65 3.21 18.74
N LEU A 253 1.75 1.88 18.90
CA LEU A 253 1.07 1.15 19.97
C LEU A 253 1.54 1.59 21.36
N GLY A 254 2.86 1.71 21.54
CA GLY A 254 3.47 2.23 22.77
C GLY A 254 2.97 3.64 23.07
N LEU A 255 2.95 4.53 22.06
CA LEU A 255 2.46 5.90 22.18
C LEU A 255 0.99 5.95 22.61
N CYS A 256 0.13 5.12 22.02
CA CYS A 256 -1.26 4.98 22.46
C CYS A 256 -1.35 4.62 23.95
N ALA A 257 -0.56 3.64 24.39
CA ALA A 257 -0.54 3.20 25.78
C ALA A 257 0.00 4.28 26.75
N VAL A 258 1.05 5.01 26.36
CA VAL A 258 1.59 6.14 27.14
C VAL A 258 0.55 7.25 27.30
N LEU A 259 -0.11 7.64 26.22
CA LEU A 259 -1.14 8.68 26.23
C LEU A 259 -2.37 8.26 27.05
N ALA A 260 -2.81 7.02 26.90
CA ALA A 260 -3.86 6.45 27.73
C ALA A 260 -3.48 6.48 29.22
N CYS A 261 -2.27 6.05 29.57
CA CYS A 261 -1.79 6.10 30.95
C CYS A 261 -1.69 7.54 31.48
N ALA A 262 -1.24 8.50 30.66
CA ALA A 262 -1.17 9.91 31.02
C ALA A 262 -2.55 10.48 31.34
N ALA A 263 -3.59 10.15 30.55
CA ALA A 263 -4.97 10.52 30.85
C ALA A 263 -5.44 9.94 32.20
N LEU A 264 -5.19 8.65 32.45
CA LEU A 264 -5.58 7.99 33.69
C LEU A 264 -4.88 8.58 34.93
N LEU A 265 -3.57 8.83 34.83
CA LEU A 265 -2.77 9.46 35.89
C LEU A 265 -3.28 10.88 36.19
N ARG A 266 -3.57 11.66 35.14
CA ARG A 266 -4.10 13.02 35.27
C ARG A 266 -5.50 13.06 35.89
N SER A 267 -6.29 12.00 35.72
CA SER A 267 -7.60 11.82 36.35
C SER A 267 -7.55 11.10 37.71
N GLY A 268 -6.36 10.96 38.31
CA GLY A 268 -6.18 10.50 39.68
C GLY A 268 -5.92 9.00 39.87
N GLY A 269 -5.73 8.23 38.79
CA GLY A 269 -5.33 6.83 38.89
C GLY A 269 -3.89 6.73 39.42
N ARG A 270 -3.66 6.04 40.55
CA ARG A 270 -2.32 5.91 41.16
C ARG A 270 -1.96 4.48 41.58
N THR A 271 -2.55 3.48 40.90
CA THR A 271 -2.34 2.06 41.24
C THR A 271 -0.95 1.57 40.84
N GLY A 272 -0.41 0.57 41.54
CA GLY A 272 0.89 -0.04 41.19
C GLY A 272 0.88 -0.65 39.79
N ALA A 273 -0.22 -1.28 39.38
CA ALA A 273 -0.42 -1.79 38.03
C ALA A 273 -0.33 -0.69 36.97
N LEU A 274 -0.96 0.48 37.19
CA LEU A 274 -0.88 1.59 36.24
C LEU A 274 0.57 2.08 36.09
N LYS A 275 1.33 2.19 37.19
CA LYS A 275 2.76 2.57 37.12
C LYS A 275 3.58 1.58 36.31
N ALA A 276 3.36 0.27 36.51
CA ALA A 276 4.05 -0.78 35.77
C ALA A 276 3.72 -0.73 34.27
N VAL A 277 2.43 -0.56 33.91
CA VAL A 277 1.99 -0.41 32.52
C VAL A 277 2.59 0.85 31.88
N THR A 278 2.62 1.98 32.60
CA THR A 278 3.27 3.20 32.11
C THR A 278 4.75 2.99 31.81
N ALA A 279 5.48 2.33 32.71
CA ALA A 279 6.90 2.04 32.52
C ALA A 279 7.12 1.17 31.28
N LEU A 280 6.36 0.08 31.14
CA LEU A 280 6.44 -0.80 29.97
C LEU A 280 6.09 -0.07 28.67
N ALA A 281 5.04 0.75 28.68
CA ALA A 281 4.61 1.53 27.52
C ALA A 281 5.66 2.56 27.09
N LEU A 282 6.32 3.23 28.05
CA LEU A 282 7.43 4.14 27.77
C LEU A 282 8.61 3.39 27.15
N THR A 283 9.00 2.25 27.72
CA THR A 283 10.07 1.42 27.18
C THR A 283 9.76 0.95 25.76
N ALA A 284 8.54 0.48 25.50
CA ALA A 284 8.11 0.06 24.16
C ALA A 284 8.10 1.23 23.16
N THR A 285 7.60 2.40 23.55
CA THR A 285 7.62 3.61 22.71
C THR A 285 9.05 4.02 22.35
N VAL A 286 9.94 4.06 23.33
CA VAL A 286 11.35 4.44 23.12
C VAL A 286 12.07 3.41 22.27
N ALA A 287 11.88 2.11 22.53
CA ALA A 287 12.44 1.05 21.71
C ALA A 287 11.93 1.11 20.27
N GLY A 288 10.63 1.33 20.07
CA GLY A 288 10.02 1.55 18.76
C GLY A 288 10.58 2.77 18.02
N ALA A 289 10.72 3.89 18.73
CA ALA A 289 11.30 5.11 18.15
C ALA A 289 12.78 4.92 17.75
N LEU A 290 13.58 4.30 18.61
CA LEU A 290 15.00 4.02 18.33
C LEU A 290 15.18 2.98 17.22
N GLY A 291 14.35 1.92 17.21
CA GLY A 291 14.37 0.88 16.18
C GLY A 291 14.05 1.40 14.78
N GLN A 292 13.34 2.54 14.67
CA GLN A 292 13.12 3.24 13.41
C GLN A 292 14.36 4.02 12.93
N GLY A 293 15.26 4.42 13.83
CA GLY A 293 16.41 5.29 13.53
C GLY A 293 17.78 4.60 13.45
N LEU A 294 17.96 3.45 14.10
CA LEU A 294 19.28 2.77 14.20
C LEU A 294 19.64 1.88 13.00
N ARG A 295 19.08 2.14 11.82
CA ARG A 295 19.27 1.28 10.64
C ARG A 295 20.54 1.65 9.88
N ASP A 296 21.24 0.65 9.36
CA ASP A 296 22.38 0.84 8.45
C ASP A 296 21.88 1.34 7.08
N THR A 297 21.74 2.66 6.97
CA THR A 297 21.32 3.33 5.74
C THR A 297 22.32 3.09 4.61
N ALA A 298 23.61 2.95 4.92
CA ALA A 298 24.66 2.68 3.93
C ALA A 298 24.51 1.28 3.30
N ALA A 299 24.21 0.25 4.11
CA ALA A 299 23.94 -1.09 3.59
C ALA A 299 22.67 -1.13 2.72
N LEU A 300 21.61 -0.42 3.11
CA LEU A 300 20.38 -0.31 2.34
C LEU A 300 20.58 0.43 1.02
N GLU A 301 21.30 1.54 1.02
CA GLU A 301 21.68 2.27 -0.20
C GLU A 301 22.59 1.43 -1.12
N ALA A 302 23.52 0.66 -0.54
CA ALA A 302 24.34 -0.28 -1.29
C ALA A 302 23.49 -1.40 -1.91
N ALA A 303 22.50 -1.92 -1.19
CA ALA A 303 21.57 -2.92 -1.71
C ALA A 303 20.72 -2.36 -2.86
N ARG A 304 20.18 -1.13 -2.72
CA ARG A 304 19.42 -0.45 -3.77
C ARG A 304 20.26 -0.19 -5.03
N ARG A 305 21.48 0.31 -4.85
CA ARG A 305 22.43 0.48 -5.96
C ARG A 305 22.73 -0.85 -6.63
N THR A 306 22.98 -1.91 -5.87
CA THR A 306 23.25 -3.25 -6.41
C THR A 306 22.05 -3.77 -7.21
N ALA A 307 20.83 -3.66 -6.67
CA ALA A 307 19.61 -4.08 -7.36
C ALA A 307 19.36 -3.30 -8.66
N SER A 308 19.69 -1.99 -8.70
CA SER A 308 19.46 -1.13 -9.87
C SER A 308 20.54 -1.31 -10.94
N THR A 309 21.81 -1.40 -10.54
CA THR A 309 22.97 -1.38 -11.46
C THR A 309 23.57 -2.75 -11.76
N SER A 310 23.32 -3.74 -10.91
CA SER A 310 23.82 -5.11 -11.07
C SER A 310 22.78 -6.14 -10.58
N PRO A 311 21.53 -6.08 -11.12
CA PRO A 311 20.42 -6.92 -10.68
C PRO A 311 20.76 -8.42 -10.69
N GLN A 312 21.60 -8.89 -11.62
CA GLN A 312 22.06 -10.27 -11.72
C GLN A 312 22.75 -10.82 -10.46
N LYS A 313 23.21 -9.96 -9.55
CA LYS A 313 23.83 -10.38 -8.28
C LYS A 313 22.81 -10.76 -7.20
N VAL A 314 21.56 -10.32 -7.34
CA VAL A 314 20.51 -10.45 -6.33
C VAL A 314 19.24 -11.12 -6.88
N GLN A 315 19.29 -11.56 -8.13
CA GLN A 315 18.20 -12.25 -8.81
C GLN A 315 18.45 -13.74 -8.89
N THR A 316 17.37 -14.50 -8.91
CA THR A 316 17.37 -15.91 -9.30
C THR A 316 16.90 -15.99 -10.75
N CYS A 317 17.31 -17.03 -11.47
CA CYS A 317 16.92 -17.22 -12.87
C CYS A 317 16.44 -18.66 -13.11
N THR A 318 15.41 -18.82 -13.94
CA THR A 318 14.93 -20.12 -14.43
C THR A 318 14.93 -20.13 -15.96
N THR A 319 14.98 -21.31 -16.57
CA THR A 319 14.91 -21.47 -18.02
C THR A 319 13.57 -22.06 -18.43
N ALA A 320 12.95 -21.50 -19.47
CA ALA A 320 11.71 -21.99 -20.06
C ALA A 320 11.71 -21.71 -21.57
N GLY A 321 11.29 -22.67 -22.38
CA GLY A 321 11.23 -22.50 -23.85
C GLY A 321 12.56 -22.10 -24.50
N GLY A 322 13.72 -22.45 -23.91
CA GLY A 322 15.05 -22.07 -24.39
C GLY A 322 15.48 -20.64 -24.03
N SER A 323 14.63 -19.85 -23.38
CA SER A 323 14.94 -18.51 -22.84
C SER A 323 15.20 -18.58 -21.34
N THR A 324 15.89 -17.56 -20.81
CA THR A 324 16.20 -17.41 -19.37
C THR A 324 15.38 -16.27 -18.79
N TYR A 325 14.77 -16.47 -17.61
CA TYR A 325 13.91 -15.51 -16.93
C TYR A 325 14.48 -15.23 -15.55
N CYS A 326 14.94 -14.00 -15.33
CA CYS A 326 15.55 -13.56 -14.09
C CYS A 326 14.65 -12.52 -13.40
N SER A 327 14.28 -12.78 -12.15
CA SER A 327 13.48 -11.84 -11.35
C SER A 327 14.06 -11.67 -9.95
N PHE A 328 13.63 -10.61 -9.27
CA PHE A 328 13.78 -10.53 -7.82
C PHE A 328 12.93 -11.63 -7.16
N PRO A 329 13.29 -12.07 -5.93
CA PRO A 329 12.59 -13.16 -5.23
C PRO A 329 11.08 -12.97 -5.14
N ASP A 330 10.61 -11.75 -4.88
CA ASP A 330 9.18 -11.43 -4.75
C ASP A 330 8.38 -11.69 -6.05
N TRP A 331 9.02 -11.70 -7.21
CA TRP A 331 8.41 -11.87 -8.55
C TRP A 331 8.64 -13.26 -9.17
N GLU A 332 9.12 -14.24 -8.41
CA GLU A 332 9.36 -15.59 -8.94
C GLU A 332 8.10 -16.24 -9.53
N SER A 333 6.92 -15.96 -8.96
CA SER A 333 5.64 -16.56 -9.35
C SER A 333 5.13 -16.16 -10.73
N VAL A 334 5.56 -15.02 -11.28
CA VAL A 334 5.03 -14.48 -12.54
C VAL A 334 5.91 -14.77 -13.76
N ARG A 335 7.02 -15.52 -13.59
CA ARG A 335 7.94 -15.84 -14.69
C ARG A 335 7.29 -16.67 -15.79
N ASP A 336 6.36 -17.54 -15.43
CA ASP A 336 5.64 -18.39 -16.39
C ASP A 336 4.75 -17.54 -17.31
N ASP A 337 4.13 -16.47 -16.78
CA ASP A 337 3.36 -15.52 -17.58
C ASP A 337 4.27 -14.75 -18.54
N TRP A 338 5.47 -14.34 -18.09
CA TRP A 338 6.46 -13.71 -18.97
C TRP A 338 6.88 -14.66 -20.10
N ALA A 339 7.05 -15.94 -19.77
CA ALA A 339 7.41 -16.97 -20.74
C ALA A 339 6.32 -17.17 -21.80
N GLU A 340 5.05 -17.14 -21.40
CA GLU A 340 3.92 -17.18 -22.34
C GLU A 340 3.95 -16.00 -23.32
N VAL A 341 4.19 -14.78 -22.83
CA VAL A 341 4.30 -13.60 -23.71
C VAL A 341 5.47 -13.74 -24.69
N VAL A 342 6.65 -14.15 -24.20
CA VAL A 342 7.83 -14.35 -25.04
C VAL A 342 7.57 -15.39 -26.12
N GLU A 343 6.99 -16.55 -25.75
CA GLU A 343 6.68 -17.61 -26.70
C GLU A 343 5.68 -17.14 -27.75
N ARG A 344 4.63 -16.43 -27.33
CA ARG A 344 3.62 -15.87 -28.21
C ARG A 344 4.22 -14.91 -29.24
N VAL A 345 5.04 -13.94 -28.81
CA VAL A 345 5.71 -12.98 -29.71
C VAL A 345 6.69 -13.71 -30.64
N ARG A 346 7.48 -14.63 -30.09
CA ARG A 346 8.48 -15.41 -30.83
C ARG A 346 7.85 -16.31 -31.89
N SER A 347 6.69 -16.93 -31.61
CA SER A 347 5.98 -17.79 -32.56
C SER A 347 5.52 -17.05 -33.84
N SER A 348 5.36 -15.73 -33.74
CA SER A 348 5.01 -14.84 -34.85
C SER A 348 6.23 -14.40 -35.68
N ALA A 349 7.44 -14.58 -35.17
CA ALA A 349 8.68 -14.20 -35.83
C ALA A 349 9.05 -15.16 -36.98
N GLY A 350 9.88 -14.66 -37.91
CA GLY A 350 10.44 -15.43 -39.02
C GLY A 350 11.92 -15.77 -38.81
N GLY A 351 12.48 -16.57 -39.72
CA GLY A 351 13.90 -16.91 -39.71
C GLY A 351 14.37 -17.57 -38.40
N THR A 352 15.57 -17.20 -37.94
CA THR A 352 16.15 -17.70 -36.69
C THR A 352 15.50 -17.08 -35.44
N ALA A 353 14.85 -15.92 -35.57
CA ALA A 353 14.22 -15.20 -34.47
C ALA A 353 13.12 -16.02 -33.78
N ALA A 354 12.43 -16.89 -34.52
CA ALA A 354 11.43 -17.82 -33.99
C ALA A 354 11.99 -18.85 -32.98
N ASN A 355 13.31 -19.03 -32.93
CA ASN A 355 13.97 -19.95 -31.99
C ASN A 355 15.08 -19.25 -31.19
N THR A 356 15.16 -17.91 -31.25
CA THR A 356 16.18 -17.17 -30.51
C THR A 356 15.93 -17.33 -29.01
N ALA A 357 16.99 -17.70 -28.30
CA ALA A 357 17.03 -17.68 -26.84
C ALA A 357 17.15 -16.23 -26.36
N LEU A 358 16.24 -15.80 -25.50
CA LEU A 358 16.26 -14.47 -24.89
C LEU A 358 16.61 -14.57 -23.41
N THR A 359 17.17 -13.50 -22.86
CA THR A 359 17.30 -13.32 -21.41
C THR A 359 16.31 -12.24 -20.98
N VAL A 360 15.18 -12.64 -20.41
CA VAL A 360 14.25 -11.71 -19.76
C VAL A 360 14.79 -11.40 -18.38
N ARG A 361 15.08 -10.13 -18.11
CA ARG A 361 15.64 -9.67 -16.86
C ARG A 361 14.77 -8.57 -16.27
N GLN A 362 14.28 -8.81 -15.05
CA GLN A 362 13.60 -7.76 -14.30
C GLN A 362 14.58 -6.66 -13.94
N ARG A 363 14.18 -5.39 -14.08
CA ARG A 363 15.02 -4.25 -13.68
C ARG A 363 14.19 -3.22 -12.93
N ILE A 364 14.87 -2.47 -12.06
CA ILE A 364 14.31 -1.38 -11.26
C ILE A 364 15.30 -0.23 -11.22
N ASP A 365 14.83 0.97 -10.90
CA ASP A 365 15.68 2.04 -10.41
C ASP A 365 15.25 2.42 -8.98
N ALA A 366 16.14 2.13 -8.04
CA ALA A 366 15.99 2.48 -6.63
C ALA A 366 17.13 3.41 -6.16
N THR A 367 17.84 4.06 -7.08
CA THR A 367 18.97 4.96 -6.76
C THR A 367 18.54 6.38 -6.42
N GLY A 368 17.40 6.81 -6.97
CA GLY A 368 16.73 8.07 -6.64
C GLY A 368 15.61 7.89 -5.61
N ASP A 369 14.44 8.46 -5.90
CA ASP A 369 13.23 8.24 -5.11
C ASP A 369 12.76 6.79 -5.26
N ILE A 370 12.39 6.17 -4.13
CA ILE A 370 11.87 4.81 -4.09
C ILE A 370 10.43 4.82 -4.56
N GLU A 371 10.05 3.82 -5.38
CA GLU A 371 8.71 3.76 -5.98
C GLU A 371 8.39 5.07 -6.73
N ALA A 372 9.34 5.53 -7.53
CA ALA A 372 9.12 6.55 -8.54
C ALA A 372 8.88 5.87 -9.90
N ASP A 373 8.11 6.52 -10.77
CA ASP A 373 8.03 6.13 -12.18
C ASP A 373 9.36 6.53 -12.85
N ALA A 374 10.33 5.62 -12.84
CA ALA A 374 11.64 5.84 -13.41
C ALA A 374 11.70 5.24 -14.81
N ALA A 375 12.07 6.07 -15.80
CA ALA A 375 12.38 5.56 -17.13
C ALA A 375 13.64 4.68 -17.04
N LEU A 376 13.46 3.36 -17.19
CA LEU A 376 14.57 2.43 -17.21
C LEU A 376 15.36 2.60 -18.51
N THR A 377 16.67 2.84 -18.40
CA THR A 377 17.54 2.90 -19.58
C THR A 377 17.55 1.54 -20.29
N PRO A 378 17.31 1.47 -21.61
CA PRO A 378 17.35 0.23 -22.39
C PRO A 378 18.66 -0.54 -22.22
N SER A 379 18.60 -1.88 -22.24
CA SER A 379 19.82 -2.70 -22.20
C SER A 379 20.52 -2.73 -23.58
N GLY A 380 21.82 -2.46 -23.59
CA GLY A 380 22.67 -2.70 -24.75
C GLY A 380 23.17 -4.15 -24.87
N THR A 381 22.77 -5.02 -23.94
CA THR A 381 23.18 -6.43 -23.95
C THR A 381 22.40 -7.20 -25.02
N PRO A 382 23.06 -7.86 -25.99
CA PRO A 382 22.35 -8.57 -27.05
C PRO A 382 21.43 -9.67 -26.51
N GLY A 383 20.19 -9.72 -27.02
CA GLY A 383 19.20 -10.74 -26.62
C GLY A 383 18.64 -10.59 -25.20
N GLU A 384 18.99 -9.54 -24.47
CA GLU A 384 18.39 -9.23 -23.17
C GLU A 384 17.12 -8.39 -23.36
N VAL A 385 16.05 -8.71 -22.64
CA VAL A 385 14.78 -7.98 -22.59
C VAL A 385 14.50 -7.58 -21.15
N THR A 386 14.16 -6.34 -20.92
CA THR A 386 13.81 -5.77 -19.63
C THR A 386 12.32 -6.01 -19.35
N VAL A 387 12.01 -6.44 -18.12
CA VAL A 387 10.64 -6.44 -17.58
C VAL A 387 10.59 -5.58 -16.32
N GLY A 388 9.48 -4.86 -16.13
CA GLY A 388 9.26 -4.03 -14.95
C GLY A 388 8.81 -4.84 -13.73
N THR A 389 8.35 -4.12 -12.70
CA THR A 389 7.80 -4.70 -11.47
C THR A 389 6.28 -4.68 -11.41
N ARG A 390 5.63 -3.89 -12.27
CA ARG A 390 4.18 -3.98 -12.52
C ARG A 390 3.91 -5.04 -13.58
N TRP A 391 2.81 -5.77 -13.40
CA TRP A 391 2.40 -6.83 -14.31
C TRP A 391 0.88 -6.88 -14.47
N GLY A 392 0.40 -7.49 -15.55
CA GLY A 392 -1.01 -7.53 -15.92
C GLY A 392 -1.48 -6.35 -16.79
N GLY A 393 -2.70 -6.44 -17.30
CA GLY A 393 -3.35 -5.39 -18.09
C GLY A 393 -2.49 -4.86 -19.24
N ASN A 394 -2.32 -3.55 -19.31
CA ASN A 394 -1.52 -2.87 -20.35
C ASN A 394 0.00 -3.14 -20.22
N ARG A 395 0.49 -3.69 -19.09
CA ARG A 395 1.92 -4.03 -18.94
C ARG A 395 2.34 -5.26 -19.77
N VAL A 396 1.38 -6.14 -20.07
CA VAL A 396 1.59 -7.32 -20.93
C VAL A 396 1.97 -6.92 -22.37
N PRO A 397 1.20 -6.07 -23.08
CA PRO A 397 1.59 -5.61 -24.42
C PRO A 397 2.81 -4.68 -24.41
N GLU A 398 3.03 -3.87 -23.37
CA GLU A 398 4.26 -3.09 -23.22
C GLU A 398 5.49 -4.01 -23.17
N PHE A 399 5.46 -5.06 -22.33
CA PHE A 399 6.53 -6.06 -22.29
C PHE A 399 6.71 -6.76 -23.64
N ALA A 400 5.61 -7.08 -24.34
CA ALA A 400 5.67 -7.65 -25.68
C ALA A 400 6.39 -6.73 -26.69
N VAL A 401 6.26 -5.41 -26.57
CA VAL A 401 7.00 -4.43 -27.41
C VAL A 401 8.51 -4.56 -27.16
N GLY A 402 8.94 -4.70 -25.90
CA GLY A 402 10.35 -4.96 -25.56
C GLY A 402 10.88 -6.26 -26.20
N VAL A 403 10.12 -7.35 -26.08
CA VAL A 403 10.47 -8.65 -26.70
C VAL A 403 10.56 -8.51 -28.23
N ALA A 404 9.56 -7.89 -28.85
CA ALA A 404 9.51 -7.70 -30.31
C ALA A 404 10.68 -6.85 -30.81
N THR A 405 11.03 -5.79 -30.08
CA THR A 405 12.17 -4.92 -30.36
C THR A 405 13.47 -5.72 -30.40
N VAL A 406 13.73 -6.56 -29.39
CA VAL A 406 14.95 -7.38 -29.33
C VAL A 406 14.98 -8.44 -30.42
N LEU A 407 13.83 -9.03 -30.77
CA LEU A 407 13.77 -9.99 -31.89
C LEU A 407 14.01 -9.36 -33.26
N VAL A 408 13.64 -8.08 -33.44
CA VAL A 408 13.80 -7.34 -34.71
C VAL A 408 15.17 -6.69 -34.82
N ALA A 409 15.64 -6.04 -33.75
CA ALA A 409 16.84 -5.21 -33.75
C ALA A 409 18.04 -5.82 -33.00
N GLY A 410 17.84 -6.93 -32.27
CA GLY A 410 18.86 -7.69 -31.54
C GLY A 410 19.19 -7.18 -30.13
N ARG A 411 18.84 -5.92 -29.82
CA ARG A 411 19.13 -5.21 -28.55
C ARG A 411 18.03 -4.19 -28.26
N GLU A 412 17.82 -3.86 -26.98
CA GLU A 412 16.77 -2.91 -26.58
C GLU A 412 17.13 -1.46 -26.91
N ASP A 413 18.38 -1.07 -26.68
CA ASP A 413 18.89 0.29 -26.91
C ASP A 413 18.88 0.73 -28.38
N ALA A 414 18.47 -0.14 -29.30
CA ALA A 414 18.11 0.23 -30.66
C ALA A 414 16.93 1.24 -30.71
N THR A 415 16.08 1.30 -29.68
CA THR A 415 14.98 2.28 -29.62
C THR A 415 15.43 3.71 -29.38
N MET A 416 16.63 3.93 -28.82
CA MET A 416 17.16 5.27 -28.57
C MET A 416 17.38 6.10 -29.84
N HIS A 417 17.54 5.40 -30.97
CA HIS A 417 17.71 5.96 -32.32
C HIS A 417 16.44 5.82 -33.17
N GLY A 418 15.33 5.35 -32.59
CA GLY A 418 14.12 4.98 -33.34
C GLY A 418 14.28 3.69 -34.17
N LEU A 419 13.18 2.95 -34.34
CA LEU A 419 13.13 1.83 -35.29
C LEU A 419 12.44 2.30 -36.58
N CYS A 420 13.18 2.98 -37.43
CA CYS A 420 12.68 3.50 -38.69
C CYS A 420 12.33 2.39 -39.70
N GLY A 421 11.51 2.73 -40.69
CA GLY A 421 11.19 1.87 -41.82
C GLY A 421 10.45 0.59 -41.41
N ALA A 422 10.87 -0.54 -41.97
CA ALA A 422 10.24 -1.84 -41.76
C ALA A 422 10.31 -2.34 -40.32
N ARG A 423 11.30 -1.91 -39.54
CA ARG A 423 11.57 -2.47 -38.20
C ARG A 423 10.46 -2.13 -37.21
N GLY A 424 9.99 -0.88 -37.17
CA GLY A 424 8.88 -0.47 -36.32
C GLY A 424 7.58 -1.21 -36.65
N ILE A 425 7.27 -1.37 -37.93
CA ILE A 425 6.08 -2.10 -38.42
C ILE A 425 6.16 -3.58 -38.02
N THR A 426 7.33 -4.19 -38.21
CA THR A 426 7.56 -5.59 -37.88
C THR A 426 7.44 -5.84 -36.39
N ALA A 427 8.03 -4.98 -35.55
CA ALA A 427 7.91 -5.08 -34.09
C ALA A 427 6.44 -5.02 -33.66
N MET A 428 5.67 -4.04 -34.16
CA MET A 428 4.25 -3.93 -33.83
C MET A 428 3.42 -5.10 -34.35
N TRP A 429 3.73 -5.64 -35.52
CA TRP A 429 3.08 -6.86 -35.99
C TRP A 429 3.28 -8.02 -35.01
N LEU A 430 4.50 -8.24 -34.49
CA LEU A 430 4.77 -9.32 -33.54
C LEU A 430 3.98 -9.18 -32.23
N VAL A 431 3.78 -7.95 -31.76
CA VAL A 431 2.98 -7.66 -30.56
C VAL A 431 1.51 -7.98 -30.81
N LEU A 432 0.97 -7.58 -31.97
CA LEU A 432 -0.47 -7.52 -32.21
C LEU A 432 -1.02 -8.76 -32.95
N ALA A 433 -0.17 -9.51 -33.66
CA ALA A 433 -0.60 -10.60 -34.54
C ALA A 433 -1.28 -11.75 -33.80
N THR A 434 -0.99 -11.93 -32.52
CA THR A 434 -1.53 -13.02 -31.69
C THR A 434 -2.42 -12.53 -30.56
N ASP A 435 -2.62 -11.21 -30.44
CA ASP A 435 -3.48 -10.61 -29.43
C ASP A 435 -4.97 -10.87 -29.73
N PRO A 436 -5.86 -11.12 -28.75
CA PRO A 436 -7.28 -11.33 -29.04
C PRO A 436 -8.01 -10.06 -29.53
N THR A 437 -7.51 -8.89 -29.17
CA THR A 437 -8.13 -7.56 -29.41
C THR A 437 -7.11 -6.56 -29.99
N PRO A 438 -6.49 -6.86 -31.15
CA PRO A 438 -5.28 -6.17 -31.59
C PRO A 438 -5.45 -4.66 -31.80
N ARG A 439 -6.63 -4.18 -32.21
CA ARG A 439 -6.88 -2.74 -32.36
C ARG A 439 -6.97 -2.02 -31.02
N ALA A 440 -7.58 -2.65 -30.01
CA ALA A 440 -7.65 -2.09 -28.67
C ALA A 440 -6.26 -2.09 -28.03
N THR A 441 -5.52 -3.18 -28.16
CA THR A 441 -4.14 -3.29 -27.69
C THR A 441 -3.23 -2.27 -28.37
N PHE A 442 -3.34 -2.08 -29.69
CA PHE A 442 -2.57 -1.07 -30.41
C PHE A 442 -2.83 0.35 -29.91
N ARG A 443 -4.09 0.68 -29.61
CA ARG A 443 -4.45 1.96 -29.05
C ARG A 443 -3.89 2.15 -27.63
N ASN A 444 -4.10 1.17 -26.76
CA ASN A 444 -3.75 1.26 -25.34
C ASN A 444 -2.24 1.21 -25.07
N VAL A 445 -1.45 0.61 -25.96
CA VAL A 445 0.01 0.58 -25.83
C VAL A 445 0.65 1.87 -26.35
N ARG A 446 -0.13 2.81 -26.90
CA ARG A 446 0.36 4.11 -27.34
C ARG A 446 0.04 5.16 -26.29
N LEU A 447 0.97 6.08 -26.06
CA LEU A 447 0.83 7.14 -25.08
C LEU A 447 -0.34 8.09 -25.36
N ASP A 448 -0.76 8.21 -26.63
CA ASP A 448 -1.82 9.11 -27.08
C ASP A 448 -3.21 8.45 -27.12
N ASP A 449 -3.33 7.16 -26.78
CA ASP A 449 -4.55 6.37 -26.89
C ASP A 449 -5.25 6.51 -28.25
N SER A 450 -4.47 6.71 -29.32
CA SER A 450 -4.94 6.85 -30.70
C SER A 450 -4.61 5.60 -31.51
N ASP A 451 -5.35 5.36 -32.59
CA ASP A 451 -4.97 4.38 -33.60
C ASP A 451 -4.25 5.01 -34.80
N SER A 452 -4.19 6.34 -34.91
CA SER A 452 -3.71 7.07 -36.10
C SER A 452 -2.65 8.11 -35.77
N GLY A 453 -1.88 8.55 -36.77
CA GLY A 453 -0.81 9.54 -36.59
C GLY A 453 0.46 8.97 -35.95
N PRO A 454 1.48 9.83 -35.71
CA PRO A 454 2.70 9.43 -35.02
C PRO A 454 2.47 9.32 -33.52
N ALA A 455 3.14 8.39 -32.84
CA ALA A 455 3.02 8.22 -31.39
C ALA A 455 4.19 7.48 -30.78
N GLN A 456 4.36 7.68 -29.48
CA GLN A 456 5.23 6.85 -28.66
C GLN A 456 4.47 5.60 -28.21
N VAL A 457 5.02 4.43 -28.52
CA VAL A 457 4.58 3.13 -28.03
C VAL A 457 5.30 2.84 -26.72
N LEU A 458 4.53 2.53 -25.70
CA LEU A 458 5.00 2.22 -24.35
C LEU A 458 5.73 0.87 -24.33
N ALA A 459 6.80 0.81 -23.53
CA ALA A 459 7.58 -0.38 -23.23
C ALA A 459 8.11 -0.26 -21.78
N PRO A 460 8.65 -1.34 -21.17
CA PRO A 460 9.23 -1.28 -19.82
C PRO A 460 10.44 -0.34 -19.69
N THR A 461 11.08 0.01 -20.80
CA THR A 461 12.20 0.95 -20.89
C THR A 461 11.80 2.15 -21.77
N GLU A 462 12.76 2.84 -22.39
CA GLU A 462 12.43 3.75 -23.49
C GLU A 462 11.62 3.02 -24.57
N GLY A 463 10.44 3.58 -24.85
CA GLY A 463 9.48 3.04 -25.79
C GLY A 463 9.93 3.14 -27.25
N LEU A 464 9.08 2.67 -28.16
CA LEU A 464 9.29 2.78 -29.59
C LEU A 464 8.52 3.99 -30.15
N SER A 465 9.19 4.88 -30.88
CA SER A 465 8.49 5.91 -31.66
C SER A 465 7.99 5.33 -32.99
N LEU A 466 6.72 5.55 -33.31
CA LEU A 466 6.12 5.24 -34.60
C LEU A 466 5.82 6.50 -35.38
N THR A 467 6.22 6.52 -36.65
CA THR A 467 5.82 7.57 -37.59
C THR A 467 4.37 7.38 -38.04
N ALA A 468 3.74 8.45 -38.56
CA ALA A 468 2.38 8.36 -39.10
C ALA A 468 2.26 7.33 -40.26
N GLN A 469 3.32 7.20 -41.06
CA GLN A 469 3.40 6.23 -42.15
C GLN A 469 3.46 4.80 -41.62
N GLN A 470 4.30 4.52 -40.62
CA GLN A 470 4.36 3.21 -39.98
C GLN A 470 3.03 2.85 -39.31
N THR A 471 2.41 3.78 -38.59
CA THR A 471 1.07 3.61 -38.00
C THR A 471 0.03 3.23 -39.05
N THR A 472 0.03 3.90 -40.21
CA THR A 472 -0.90 3.60 -41.32
C THR A 472 -0.70 2.16 -41.82
N VAL A 473 0.55 1.73 -42.01
CA VAL A 473 0.83 0.35 -42.43
C VAL A 473 0.37 -0.65 -41.37
N VAL A 474 0.63 -0.41 -40.09
CA VAL A 474 0.14 -1.28 -38.99
C VAL A 474 -1.38 -1.39 -39.01
N GLN A 475 -2.11 -0.29 -39.17
CA GLN A 475 -3.57 -0.30 -39.29
C GLN A 475 -4.06 -1.18 -40.46
N GLU A 476 -3.42 -1.06 -41.62
CA GLU A 476 -3.74 -1.87 -42.80
C GLU A 476 -3.47 -3.36 -42.56
N LEU A 477 -2.38 -3.71 -41.88
CA LEU A 477 -2.10 -5.10 -41.47
C LEU A 477 -3.20 -5.63 -40.54
N LEU A 478 -3.66 -4.83 -39.58
CA LEU A 478 -4.73 -5.20 -38.67
C LEU A 478 -6.11 -5.28 -39.34
N ALA A 479 -6.28 -4.69 -40.53
CA ALA A 479 -7.50 -4.82 -41.33
C ALA A 479 -7.54 -6.11 -42.15
N ARG A 480 -6.44 -6.86 -42.23
CA ARG A 480 -6.32 -8.08 -43.05
C ARG A 480 -6.34 -9.35 -42.20
N PRO A 481 -6.77 -10.50 -42.78
CA PRO A 481 -6.72 -11.77 -42.07
C PRO A 481 -5.29 -12.15 -41.69
N ARG A 482 -5.07 -12.54 -40.44
CA ARG A 482 -3.75 -12.96 -39.93
C ARG A 482 -3.11 -14.06 -40.75
N ALA A 483 -3.91 -15.02 -41.20
CA ALA A 483 -3.47 -16.13 -42.04
C ALA A 483 -2.88 -15.68 -43.39
N GLU A 484 -3.21 -14.47 -43.86
CA GLU A 484 -2.63 -13.88 -45.08
C GLU A 484 -1.27 -13.21 -44.79
N ILE A 485 -1.16 -12.47 -43.69
CA ILE A 485 -0.01 -11.63 -43.37
C ILE A 485 1.13 -12.42 -42.71
N SER A 486 0.82 -13.34 -41.78
CA SER A 486 1.85 -14.09 -41.04
C SER A 486 2.83 -14.85 -41.95
N PRO A 487 2.40 -15.55 -43.03
CA PRO A 487 3.34 -16.20 -43.95
C PRO A 487 4.25 -15.19 -44.67
N ARG A 488 3.74 -14.00 -45.04
CA ARG A 488 4.51 -12.95 -45.72
C ARG A 488 5.57 -12.35 -44.81
N VAL A 489 5.25 -12.12 -43.54
CA VAL A 489 6.21 -11.67 -42.52
C VAL A 489 7.33 -12.69 -42.37
N LYS A 490 6.97 -13.98 -42.24
CA LYS A 490 7.97 -15.06 -42.09
C LYS A 490 8.85 -15.21 -43.34
N ALA A 491 8.27 -15.13 -44.54
CA ALA A 491 9.00 -15.25 -45.79
C ALA A 491 9.97 -14.08 -46.05
N ASN A 492 9.59 -12.86 -45.65
CA ASN A 492 10.37 -11.65 -45.90
C ASN A 492 11.16 -11.16 -44.67
N TRP A 493 11.30 -12.00 -43.64
CA TRP A 493 11.87 -11.63 -42.34
C TRP A 493 13.18 -10.83 -42.45
N ARG A 494 14.15 -11.33 -43.22
CA ARG A 494 15.46 -10.69 -43.38
C ARG A 494 15.39 -9.27 -43.94
N LYS A 495 14.42 -8.99 -44.83
CA LYS A 495 14.20 -7.64 -45.35
C LYS A 495 13.46 -6.79 -44.33
N LEU A 496 12.41 -7.34 -43.71
CA LEU A 496 11.57 -6.63 -42.75
C LEU A 496 12.33 -6.20 -41.47
N THR A 497 13.39 -6.91 -41.10
CA THR A 497 14.26 -6.54 -39.96
C THR A 497 15.50 -5.73 -40.35
N SER A 498 15.70 -5.45 -41.64
CA SER A 498 16.82 -4.65 -42.12
C SER A 498 16.57 -3.16 -41.88
N ALA A 499 17.59 -2.44 -41.38
CA ALA A 499 17.53 -0.98 -41.24
C ALA A 499 17.44 -0.26 -42.59
N GLN A 500 17.76 -0.93 -43.70
CA GLN A 500 17.75 -0.37 -45.05
C GLN A 500 16.37 -0.45 -45.71
N THR A 501 15.43 -1.24 -45.17
CA THR A 501 14.11 -1.43 -45.77
C THR A 501 13.16 -0.33 -45.31
N SER A 502 12.72 0.48 -46.27
CA SER A 502 11.80 1.59 -46.03
C SER A 502 10.40 1.12 -45.65
N THR A 503 9.60 2.01 -45.05
CA THR A 503 8.19 1.75 -44.75
C THR A 503 7.37 1.38 -46.01
N ALA A 504 7.64 2.01 -47.15
CA ALA A 504 6.94 1.72 -48.40
C ALA A 504 7.31 0.33 -48.96
N GLU A 505 8.59 -0.04 -48.91
CA GLU A 505 9.04 -1.39 -49.28
C GLU A 505 8.44 -2.45 -48.35
N ALA A 506 8.35 -2.17 -47.04
CA ALA A 506 7.69 -3.06 -46.09
C ALA A 506 6.21 -3.30 -46.43
N ALA A 507 5.47 -2.24 -46.77
CA ALA A 507 4.06 -2.34 -47.18
C ALA A 507 3.90 -3.23 -48.43
N GLU A 508 4.79 -3.07 -49.42
CA GLU A 508 4.81 -3.91 -50.63
C GLU A 508 5.09 -5.39 -50.30
N LEU A 509 6.12 -5.68 -49.50
CA LEU A 509 6.47 -7.04 -49.07
C LEU A 509 5.33 -7.73 -48.31
N LEU A 510 4.53 -6.95 -47.57
CA LEU A 510 3.39 -7.42 -46.81
C LEU A 510 2.08 -7.41 -47.63
N GLY A 511 2.09 -6.84 -48.84
CA GLY A 511 0.96 -6.73 -49.75
C GLY A 511 -0.20 -5.88 -49.20
N VAL A 512 0.16 -4.77 -48.55
CA VAL A 512 -0.75 -3.72 -48.09
C VAL A 512 -0.45 -2.41 -48.81
N ALA A 513 -1.35 -1.43 -48.70
CA ALA A 513 -1.18 -0.14 -49.36
C ALA A 513 0.05 0.60 -48.81
N ALA A 514 0.91 1.10 -49.70
CA ALA A 514 2.03 1.94 -49.31
C ALA A 514 1.51 3.30 -48.79
N PRO A 515 2.09 3.84 -47.71
CA PRO A 515 1.68 5.14 -47.19
C PRO A 515 2.14 6.28 -48.11
N LYS A 516 1.42 7.40 -48.05
CA LYS A 516 1.71 8.60 -48.85
C LYS A 516 2.71 9.51 -48.10
N GLY A 517 3.65 10.10 -48.84
CA GLY A 517 4.61 11.09 -48.32
C GLY A 517 5.95 10.50 -47.86
N ALA A 518 6.93 11.37 -47.63
CA ALA A 518 8.25 10.96 -47.12
C ALA A 518 8.18 10.66 -45.62
N GLU A 519 8.82 9.57 -45.21
CA GLU A 519 8.99 9.22 -43.79
C GLU A 519 9.99 10.19 -43.15
N GLN A 520 9.61 10.83 -42.04
CA GLN A 520 10.51 11.63 -41.22
C GLN A 520 10.85 10.81 -39.99
N CYS A 521 12.01 10.15 -40.04
CA CYS A 521 12.56 9.37 -38.95
C CYS A 521 14.06 9.64 -38.92
N GLU A 522 14.57 10.15 -37.80
CA GLU A 522 15.99 10.43 -37.59
C GLU A 522 16.59 9.24 -36.81
N GLU A 523 17.57 8.54 -37.40
CA GLU A 523 18.37 7.49 -36.73
C GLU A 523 19.63 8.06 -36.07
#